data_AF-A0A7V9AMU6-F1
#
_entry.id   AF-A0A7V9AMU6-F1
#
_cell.length_a   1.000
_cell.length_b   1.000
_cell.length_c   1.000
_cell.angle_alpha   90.00
_cell.angle_beta   90.00
_cell.angle_gamma   90.00
#
_symmetry.space_group_name_H-M   'P 1'
#
loop_
_entity.id
_entity.type
_entity.pdbx_description
1 polymer ?
#
loop_
_entity_poly.entity_id
_entity_poly.type
_entity_poly.pdbx_seq_one_letter_code
_entity_poly.pdbx_strand_id
1 'polypeptide(L)'
;MHIKKIALLLVSCVIILNIGATARAFSDTYPKNPNIDILHYSFSINLFDTTDVIRAKATITFLLKKNGINKLRLDLIKKDDSLGGKGMSVTRIENNGKVLDYSHELNILWINLPSSKANNEQTVTIEYQGIPKDGLMIGNNKYGDRCFFSDNWPNKARNWLPTVDHPYDKATSEFMVTAPLKYQVVSNGLKVEESNVGNGMRLTHWKQSVPIACWLYVLGVAEFAMQHVDDFDGKPIQTWVYKQDRVAGFYDFATPTKQVLQFYSDYVGPFAYEKLANIQSHSAG
;
A
#
# COMPACT_ATOMS: atom_id res chain seq x y z
N MET A 1 -51.87 -18.38 71.77
CA MET A 1 -51.79 -16.98 72.22
C MET A 1 -50.96 -16.21 71.19
N HIS A 2 -51.60 -15.29 70.46
CA HIS A 2 -51.07 -14.21 69.57
C HIS A 2 -50.06 -14.58 68.45
N ILE A 3 -50.39 -14.57 67.15
CA ILE A 3 -50.77 -13.48 66.21
C ILE A 3 -49.80 -12.28 66.21
N LYS A 4 -49.05 -12.10 65.10
CA LYS A 4 -48.92 -10.92 64.18
C LYS A 4 -47.60 -11.04 63.37
N LYS A 5 -47.67 -11.29 62.05
CA LYS A 5 -47.64 -10.33 60.92
C LYS A 5 -46.35 -9.52 60.77
N ILE A 6 -45.65 -9.69 59.64
CA ILE A 6 -44.93 -8.70 58.78
C ILE A 6 -44.44 -9.56 57.57
N ALA A 7 -45.12 -9.53 56.41
CA ALA A 7 -44.87 -8.65 55.25
C ALA A 7 -43.50 -8.93 54.60
N LEU A 8 -43.27 -8.96 53.29
CA LEU A 8 -44.02 -8.86 52.04
C LEU A 8 -42.90 -8.96 50.96
N LEU A 9 -43.23 -9.38 49.73
CA LEU A 9 -42.47 -9.09 48.50
C LEU A 9 -41.17 -9.89 48.21
N LEU A 10 -41.25 -10.86 47.30
CA LEU A 10 -40.77 -10.72 45.90
C LEU A 10 -40.88 -12.06 45.15
N VAL A 11 -42.06 -12.26 44.55
CA VAL A 11 -42.25 -13.10 43.37
C VAL A 11 -41.72 -12.33 42.17
N SER A 12 -40.63 -12.78 41.55
CA SER A 12 -40.35 -12.70 40.11
C SER A 12 -38.91 -13.10 39.84
N CYS A 13 -38.62 -14.41 39.85
CA CYS A 13 -37.43 -14.90 39.18
C CYS A 13 -37.81 -15.06 37.71
N VAL A 14 -37.65 -13.97 36.95
CA VAL A 14 -37.83 -13.94 35.50
C VAL A 14 -36.84 -14.91 34.89
N ILE A 15 -37.36 -15.97 34.26
CA ILE A 15 -36.63 -16.79 33.31
C ILE A 15 -36.35 -15.90 32.10
N ILE A 16 -35.21 -15.21 32.10
CA ILE A 16 -34.64 -14.66 30.87
C ILE A 16 -33.90 -15.83 30.21
N LEU A 17 -34.63 -16.57 29.38
CA LEU A 17 -34.03 -17.34 28.30
C LEU A 17 -33.23 -16.35 27.45
N ASN A 18 -31.92 -16.29 27.70
CA ASN A 18 -30.96 -15.67 26.80
C ASN A 18 -31.00 -16.47 25.49
N ILE A 19 -31.88 -16.08 24.58
CA ILE A 19 -31.69 -16.31 23.15
C ILE A 19 -30.53 -15.41 22.75
N GLY A 20 -29.32 -15.82 23.14
CA GLY A 20 -28.08 -15.34 22.56
C GLY A 20 -28.00 -15.93 21.16
N ALA A 21 -28.82 -15.43 20.23
CA ALA A 21 -28.52 -15.57 18.82
C ALA A 21 -27.14 -14.92 18.66
N THR A 22 -26.11 -15.75 18.48
CA THR A 22 -24.78 -15.29 18.09
C THR A 22 -24.91 -14.66 16.71
N ALA A 23 -25.36 -13.41 16.67
CA ALA A 23 -25.12 -12.55 15.53
C ALA A 23 -23.60 -12.43 15.47
N ARG A 24 -22.97 -13.27 14.64
CA ARG A 24 -21.62 -13.02 14.17
C ARG A 24 -21.70 -11.69 13.44
N ALA A 25 -21.40 -10.61 14.14
CA ALA A 25 -21.12 -9.34 13.49
C ALA A 25 -19.92 -9.61 12.59
N PHE A 26 -20.15 -9.70 11.27
CA PHE A 26 -19.08 -9.51 10.31
C PHE A 26 -18.66 -8.05 10.49
N SER A 27 -17.61 -7.80 11.28
CA SER A 27 -17.15 -6.44 11.58
C SER A 27 -16.57 -5.75 10.34
N ASP A 28 -16.27 -6.53 9.30
CA ASP A 28 -15.66 -6.07 8.07
C ASP A 28 -16.59 -6.41 6.89
N THR A 29 -17.21 -5.35 6.36
CA THR A 29 -18.12 -5.39 5.22
C THR A 29 -17.45 -4.88 3.94
N TYR A 30 -16.16 -4.53 3.99
CA TYR A 30 -15.48 -3.99 2.82
C TYR A 30 -15.27 -5.09 1.78
N PRO A 31 -15.52 -4.83 0.48
CA PRO A 31 -15.37 -5.86 -0.54
C PRO A 31 -13.95 -6.44 -0.63
N LYS A 32 -13.87 -7.75 -0.79
CA LYS A 32 -12.65 -8.54 -1.02
C LYS A 32 -12.81 -9.40 -2.26
N ASN A 33 -11.72 -10.04 -2.69
CA ASN A 33 -11.76 -11.08 -3.71
C ASN A 33 -11.53 -12.48 -3.09
N PRO A 34 -12.48 -13.11 -2.38
CA PRO A 34 -12.23 -14.37 -1.67
C PRO A 34 -11.84 -15.54 -2.58
N ASN A 35 -12.18 -15.48 -3.87
CA ASN A 35 -11.88 -16.51 -4.86
C ASN A 35 -10.67 -16.16 -5.76
N ILE A 36 -9.96 -15.06 -5.48
CA ILE A 36 -8.75 -14.65 -6.19
C ILE A 36 -7.68 -14.33 -5.16
N ASP A 37 -6.49 -14.91 -5.28
CA ASP A 37 -5.32 -14.53 -4.48
C ASP A 37 -4.47 -13.56 -5.27
N ILE A 38 -4.21 -12.36 -4.77
CA ILE A 38 -3.17 -11.55 -5.39
C ILE A 38 -1.81 -12.04 -4.88
N LEU A 39 -0.92 -12.39 -5.80
CA LEU A 39 0.40 -12.95 -5.47
C LEU A 39 1.48 -11.87 -5.53
N HIS A 40 1.40 -11.01 -6.55
CA HIS A 40 2.43 -10.01 -6.84
C HIS A 40 1.87 -8.77 -7.53
N TYR A 41 2.37 -7.60 -7.13
CA TYR A 41 2.17 -6.33 -7.81
C TYR A 41 3.51 -5.82 -8.36
N SER A 42 3.51 -5.31 -9.58
CA SER A 42 4.64 -4.55 -10.13
C SER A 42 4.12 -3.22 -10.65
N PHE A 43 4.67 -2.12 -10.12
CA PHE A 43 4.27 -0.76 -10.47
C PHE A 43 5.42 -0.04 -11.16
N SER A 44 5.29 0.21 -12.46
CA SER A 44 6.16 1.14 -13.19
C SER A 44 5.55 2.54 -13.14
N ILE A 45 6.27 3.53 -12.62
CA ILE A 45 5.73 4.88 -12.38
C ILE A 45 6.71 5.93 -12.91
N ASN A 46 6.21 6.85 -13.73
CA ASN A 46 6.96 8.00 -14.22
C ASN A 46 6.50 9.27 -13.48
N LEU A 47 7.47 9.99 -12.91
CA LEU A 47 7.27 11.22 -12.15
C LEU A 47 7.99 12.39 -12.83
N PHE A 48 7.44 13.60 -12.70
CA PHE A 48 7.94 14.78 -13.42
C PHE A 48 7.98 16.03 -12.52
N ASP A 49 8.91 16.93 -12.81
CA ASP A 49 9.01 18.24 -12.15
C ASP A 49 7.89 19.20 -12.57
N THR A 50 7.43 19.09 -13.82
CA THR A 50 6.54 20.07 -14.45
C THR A 50 5.05 19.78 -14.25
N THR A 51 4.70 18.63 -13.67
CA THR A 51 3.31 18.22 -13.51
C THR A 51 3.14 17.23 -12.35
N ASP A 52 1.99 17.28 -11.70
CA ASP A 52 1.55 16.30 -10.70
C ASP A 52 0.92 15.04 -11.33
N VAL A 53 0.79 15.01 -12.66
CA VAL A 53 0.32 13.82 -13.37
C VAL A 53 1.39 12.73 -13.30
N ILE A 54 1.04 11.60 -12.67
CA ILE A 54 1.83 10.38 -12.76
C ILE A 54 1.37 9.58 -13.98
N ARG A 55 2.32 8.95 -14.67
CA ARG A 55 2.03 7.94 -15.70
C ARG A 55 2.49 6.59 -15.18
N ALA A 56 1.60 5.62 -15.15
CA ALA A 56 1.85 4.38 -14.46
C ALA A 56 1.38 3.16 -15.26
N LYS A 57 2.05 2.05 -15.00
CA LYS A 57 1.68 0.72 -15.47
C LYS A 57 1.72 -0.22 -14.27
N ALA A 58 0.60 -0.84 -13.96
CA ALA A 58 0.49 -1.85 -12.91
C ALA A 58 0.37 -3.23 -13.55
N THR A 59 1.28 -4.13 -13.23
CA THR A 59 1.19 -5.55 -13.60
C THR A 59 0.86 -6.35 -12.35
N ILE A 60 -0.25 -7.09 -12.39
CA ILE A 60 -0.82 -7.77 -11.23
C ILE A 60 -0.90 -9.25 -11.55
N THR A 61 -0.22 -10.06 -10.74
CA THR A 61 -0.24 -11.52 -10.83
C THR A 61 -1.12 -12.09 -9.74
N PHE A 62 -2.05 -12.96 -10.11
CA PHE A 62 -3.04 -13.50 -9.20
C PHE A 62 -3.43 -14.93 -9.53
N LEU A 63 -3.84 -15.67 -8.50
CA LEU A 63 -4.30 -17.05 -8.57
C LEU A 63 -5.83 -17.12 -8.50
N LEU A 64 -6.46 -17.76 -9.48
CA LEU A 64 -7.89 -18.06 -9.43
C LEU A 64 -8.13 -19.28 -8.52
N LYS A 65 -8.85 -19.12 -7.41
CA LYS A 65 -9.14 -20.22 -6.45
C LYS A 65 -10.34 -21.08 -6.86
N LYS A 66 -11.16 -20.63 -7.82
CA LYS A 66 -12.35 -21.34 -8.31
C LYS A 66 -12.49 -21.27 -9.83
N ASN A 67 -13.21 -22.24 -10.38
CA ASN A 67 -13.59 -22.25 -11.79
C ASN A 67 -14.60 -21.14 -12.10
N GLY A 68 -14.60 -20.66 -13.35
CA GLY A 68 -15.64 -19.77 -13.87
C GLY A 68 -15.55 -18.33 -13.39
N ILE A 69 -14.46 -17.95 -12.71
CA ILE A 69 -14.17 -16.55 -12.41
C ILE A 69 -13.88 -15.83 -13.73
N ASN A 70 -14.65 -14.78 -13.99
CA ASN A 70 -14.60 -14.01 -15.23
C ASN A 70 -14.46 -12.50 -14.97
N LYS A 71 -14.28 -12.08 -13.72
CA LYS A 71 -14.06 -10.68 -13.35
C LYS A 71 -13.04 -10.55 -12.23
N LEU A 72 -12.19 -9.53 -12.33
CA LEU A 72 -11.32 -9.06 -11.25
C LEU A 72 -11.80 -7.67 -10.80
N ARG A 73 -11.94 -7.49 -9.49
CA ARG A 73 -12.23 -6.20 -8.86
C ARG A 73 -10.95 -5.60 -8.30
N LEU A 74 -10.68 -4.34 -8.61
CA LEU A 74 -9.65 -3.52 -7.98
C LEU A 74 -10.24 -2.19 -7.53
N ASP A 75 -9.73 -1.67 -6.41
CA ASP A 75 -9.99 -0.32 -5.94
C ASP A 75 -9.06 0.65 -6.67
N LEU A 76 -9.63 1.66 -7.33
CA LEU A 76 -8.89 2.73 -8.00
C LEU A 76 -9.78 3.97 -8.09
N ILE A 77 -9.39 5.08 -7.47
CA ILE A 77 -10.14 6.33 -7.59
C ILE A 77 -10.15 6.79 -9.04
N LYS A 78 -11.35 6.95 -9.59
CA LYS A 78 -11.53 7.38 -10.98
C LYS A 78 -11.25 8.88 -11.08
N LYS A 79 -10.64 9.30 -12.17
CA LYS A 79 -10.55 10.72 -12.52
C LYS A 79 -11.96 11.31 -12.62
N ASP A 80 -12.20 12.40 -11.88
CA ASP A 80 -13.50 13.04 -11.80
C ASP A 80 -13.34 14.56 -11.64
N ASP A 81 -14.13 15.33 -12.40
CA ASP A 81 -14.09 16.80 -12.37
C ASP A 81 -14.58 17.36 -11.02
N SER A 82 -15.50 16.67 -10.33
CA SER A 82 -15.93 17.02 -8.97
C SER A 82 -14.81 16.91 -7.92
N LEU A 83 -13.75 16.16 -8.24
CA LEU A 83 -12.53 16.04 -7.43
C LEU A 83 -11.45 17.06 -7.82
N GLY A 84 -11.80 18.04 -8.66
CA GLY A 84 -10.86 19.01 -9.24
C GLY A 84 -10.00 18.40 -10.37
N GLY A 85 -10.55 17.42 -11.09
CA GLY A 85 -9.83 16.68 -12.14
C GLY A 85 -8.79 15.68 -11.62
N LYS A 86 -8.76 15.43 -10.30
CA LYS A 86 -7.93 14.41 -9.64
C LYS A 86 -8.54 13.02 -9.78
N GLY A 87 -7.71 12.00 -9.53
CA GLY A 87 -8.01 10.59 -9.73
C GLY A 87 -7.31 10.03 -10.97
N MET A 88 -7.48 8.73 -11.20
CA MET A 88 -6.76 8.00 -12.23
C MET A 88 -7.65 7.67 -13.42
N SER A 89 -7.10 7.84 -14.62
CA SER A 89 -7.70 7.46 -15.89
C SER A 89 -6.99 6.22 -16.43
N VAL A 90 -7.70 5.09 -16.48
CA VAL A 90 -7.21 3.87 -17.13
C VAL A 90 -7.34 4.01 -18.64
N THR A 91 -6.26 3.71 -19.37
CA THR A 91 -6.19 3.82 -20.83
C THR A 91 -6.19 2.47 -21.54
N ARG A 92 -5.64 1.44 -20.89
CA ARG A 92 -5.54 0.10 -21.48
C ARG A 92 -5.41 -0.96 -20.39
N ILE A 93 -6.08 -2.09 -20.58
CA ILE A 93 -5.87 -3.29 -19.76
C ILE A 93 -5.62 -4.47 -20.69
N GLU A 94 -4.60 -5.26 -20.37
CA GLU A 94 -4.23 -6.45 -21.14
C GLU A 94 -3.99 -7.65 -20.25
N ASN A 95 -4.24 -8.84 -20.79
CA ASN A 95 -3.82 -10.12 -20.23
C ASN A 95 -3.03 -10.86 -21.32
N ASN A 96 -1.74 -11.12 -21.07
CA ASN A 96 -0.84 -11.79 -22.01
C ASN A 96 -0.87 -11.20 -23.44
N GLY A 97 -0.87 -9.86 -23.55
CA GLY A 97 -0.88 -9.13 -24.82
C GLY A 97 -2.25 -9.02 -25.50
N LYS A 98 -3.31 -9.59 -24.91
CA LYS A 98 -4.69 -9.41 -25.38
C LYS A 98 -5.38 -8.31 -24.58
N VAL A 99 -5.93 -7.32 -25.27
CA VAL A 99 -6.74 -6.27 -24.65
C VAL A 99 -8.01 -6.86 -24.02
N LEU A 100 -8.33 -6.40 -22.81
CA LEU A 100 -9.51 -6.79 -22.06
C LEU A 100 -10.50 -5.63 -21.93
N ASP A 101 -11.79 -5.97 -21.96
CA ASP A 101 -12.85 -5.04 -21.60
C ASP A 101 -12.86 -4.78 -20.09
N TYR A 102 -13.17 -3.54 -19.70
CA TYR A 102 -13.28 -3.15 -18.30
C TYR A 102 -14.33 -2.05 -18.12
N SER A 103 -14.79 -1.87 -16.88
CA SER A 103 -15.49 -0.66 -16.45
C SER A 103 -14.78 -0.02 -15.28
N HIS A 104 -14.75 1.32 -15.27
CA HIS A 104 -14.17 2.11 -14.19
C HIS A 104 -15.20 3.14 -13.72
N GLU A 105 -15.91 2.79 -12.65
CA GLU A 105 -17.06 3.53 -12.15
C GLU A 105 -17.11 3.43 -10.63
N LEU A 106 -17.63 4.48 -9.99
CA LEU A 106 -17.77 4.53 -8.53
C LEU A 106 -16.47 4.17 -7.78
N ASN A 107 -15.32 4.59 -8.33
CA ASN A 107 -13.97 4.32 -7.81
C ASN A 107 -13.56 2.84 -7.77
N ILE A 108 -14.25 1.99 -8.53
CA ILE A 108 -13.95 0.56 -8.69
C ILE A 108 -13.60 0.28 -10.15
N LEU A 109 -12.52 -0.48 -10.34
CA LEU A 109 -12.11 -1.01 -11.63
C LEU A 109 -12.53 -2.49 -11.72
N TRP A 110 -13.47 -2.79 -12.62
CA TRP A 110 -13.90 -4.14 -12.94
C TRP A 110 -13.30 -4.57 -14.26
N ILE A 111 -12.49 -5.63 -14.24
CA ILE A 111 -11.79 -6.14 -15.42
C ILE A 111 -12.44 -7.46 -15.82
N ASN A 112 -12.89 -7.58 -17.08
CA ASN A 112 -13.41 -8.84 -17.60
C ASN A 112 -12.25 -9.78 -17.91
N LEU A 113 -12.23 -10.94 -17.27
CA LEU A 113 -11.24 -11.99 -17.47
C LEU A 113 -11.78 -13.07 -18.42
N PRO A 114 -10.92 -13.68 -19.25
CA PRO A 114 -11.30 -14.90 -19.95
C PRO A 114 -11.63 -15.99 -18.92
N SER A 115 -12.81 -16.60 -19.05
CA SER A 115 -13.25 -17.69 -18.17
C SER A 115 -12.16 -18.74 -18.06
N SER A 116 -11.79 -19.07 -16.82
CA SER A 116 -10.61 -19.89 -16.52
C SER A 116 -10.90 -20.90 -15.41
N LYS A 117 -10.01 -21.90 -15.31
CA LYS A 117 -10.07 -22.95 -14.29
C LYS A 117 -9.47 -22.46 -12.97
N ALA A 118 -9.85 -23.14 -11.88
CA ALA A 118 -9.21 -23.00 -10.59
C ALA A 118 -7.73 -23.40 -10.65
N ASN A 119 -6.95 -22.87 -9.71
CA ASN A 119 -5.50 -23.02 -9.61
C ASN A 119 -4.75 -22.55 -10.86
N ASN A 120 -5.31 -21.56 -11.57
CA ASN A 120 -4.68 -20.92 -12.70
C ASN A 120 -4.13 -19.55 -12.28
N GLU A 121 -2.84 -19.35 -12.49
CA GLU A 121 -2.21 -18.04 -12.34
C GLU A 121 -2.47 -17.20 -13.60
N GLN A 122 -2.77 -15.93 -13.39
CA GLN A 122 -2.98 -14.97 -14.46
C GLN A 122 -2.29 -13.66 -14.15
N THR A 123 -2.01 -12.91 -15.21
CA THR A 123 -1.38 -11.61 -15.13
C THR A 123 -2.18 -10.59 -15.92
N VAL A 124 -2.57 -9.50 -15.28
CA VAL A 124 -3.14 -8.33 -15.98
C VAL A 124 -2.17 -7.16 -15.91
N THR A 125 -2.06 -6.42 -17.00
CA THR A 125 -1.30 -5.18 -17.08
C THR A 125 -2.27 -4.04 -17.33
N ILE A 126 -2.20 -3.00 -16.51
CA ILE A 126 -3.08 -1.84 -16.51
C ILE A 126 -2.23 -0.61 -16.77
N GLU A 127 -2.46 0.08 -17.89
CA GLU A 127 -1.87 1.39 -18.18
C GLU A 127 -2.86 2.48 -17.74
N TYR A 128 -2.35 3.44 -16.98
CA TYR A 128 -3.19 4.50 -16.41
C TYR A 128 -2.36 5.75 -16.08
N GLN A 129 -3.04 6.89 -16.00
CA GLN A 129 -2.40 8.16 -15.66
C GLN A 129 -3.38 9.11 -14.97
N GLY A 130 -2.86 10.09 -14.23
CA GLY A 130 -3.70 11.05 -13.54
C GLY A 130 -2.96 11.76 -12.42
N ILE A 131 -3.64 12.69 -11.76
CA ILE A 131 -3.15 13.34 -10.54
C ILE A 131 -3.77 12.55 -9.38
N PRO A 132 -2.97 11.86 -8.53
CA PRO A 132 -3.48 11.19 -7.34
C PRO A 132 -4.43 12.08 -6.54
N LYS A 133 -5.56 11.53 -6.11
CA LYS A 133 -6.52 12.28 -5.28
C LYS A 133 -5.99 12.52 -3.87
N ASP A 134 -5.34 11.50 -3.32
CA ASP A 134 -4.71 11.41 -2.00
C ASP A 134 -3.68 10.25 -2.11
N GLY A 135 -3.13 9.74 -1.01
CA GLY A 135 -2.32 8.52 -0.99
C GLY A 135 -0.87 8.71 -1.46
N LEU A 136 -0.67 9.44 -2.55
CA LEU A 136 0.64 9.92 -2.99
C LEU A 136 0.65 11.44 -2.90
N MET A 137 1.29 11.97 -1.86
CA MET A 137 1.50 13.39 -1.65
C MET A 137 2.52 13.90 -2.65
N ILE A 138 2.11 14.85 -3.49
CA ILE A 138 2.97 15.52 -4.47
C ILE A 138 2.98 17.00 -4.10
N GLY A 139 4.15 17.53 -3.77
CA GLY A 139 4.27 18.90 -3.25
C GLY A 139 5.70 19.24 -2.85
N ASN A 140 5.88 20.39 -2.19
CA ASN A 140 7.19 20.85 -1.76
C ASN A 140 7.47 20.43 -0.32
N ASN A 141 8.69 19.99 -0.02
CA ASN A 141 9.13 19.75 1.35
C ASN A 141 9.26 21.07 2.14
N LYS A 142 9.67 20.99 3.43
CA LYS A 142 9.87 22.17 4.30
C LYS A 142 10.93 23.17 3.79
N TYR A 143 11.71 22.82 2.78
CA TYR A 143 12.71 23.68 2.13
C TYR A 143 12.25 24.24 0.78
N GLY A 144 11.03 23.94 0.34
CA GLY A 144 10.51 24.37 -0.96
C GLY A 144 10.87 23.43 -2.12
N ASP A 145 11.56 22.32 -1.88
CA ASP A 145 11.94 21.37 -2.92
C ASP A 145 10.79 20.40 -3.22
N ARG A 146 10.44 20.25 -4.50
CA ARG A 146 9.41 19.30 -4.95
C ARG A 146 9.78 17.86 -4.57
N CYS A 147 8.81 17.11 -4.06
CA CYS A 147 8.95 15.73 -3.61
C CYS A 147 7.65 14.92 -3.76
N PHE A 148 7.77 13.60 -3.62
CA PHE A 148 6.66 12.66 -3.73
C PHE A 148 6.73 11.66 -2.57
N PHE A 149 5.67 11.56 -1.78
CA PHE A 149 5.63 10.70 -0.59
C PHE A 149 4.32 9.97 -0.48
N SER A 150 4.35 8.65 -0.32
CA SER A 150 3.14 7.88 -0.04
C SER A 150 2.68 8.07 1.41
N ASP A 151 1.38 8.27 1.60
CA ASP A 151 0.64 8.12 2.85
C ASP A 151 -0.58 7.24 2.56
N ASN A 152 -0.42 5.93 2.68
CA ASN A 152 -1.45 4.99 2.27
C ASN A 152 -2.46 4.63 3.39
N TRP A 153 -2.28 5.15 4.61
CA TRP A 153 -3.15 4.79 5.73
C TRP A 153 -4.50 5.54 5.70
N PRO A 154 -5.60 4.89 6.08
CA PRO A 154 -5.75 3.44 6.26
C PRO A 154 -6.01 2.69 4.94
N ASN A 155 -6.45 3.39 3.90
CA ASN A 155 -6.98 2.84 2.65
C ASN A 155 -6.81 3.84 1.49
N LYS A 156 -5.65 4.50 1.45
CA LYS A 156 -5.36 5.54 0.47
C LYS A 156 -4.55 5.04 -0.73
N ALA A 157 -4.07 3.79 -0.72
CA ALA A 157 -3.34 3.21 -1.86
C ALA A 157 -4.16 3.26 -3.16
N ARG A 158 -5.48 3.00 -3.07
CA ARG A 158 -6.43 3.11 -4.19
C ARG A 158 -6.46 4.48 -4.89
N ASN A 159 -5.94 5.55 -4.28
CA ASN A 159 -5.93 6.87 -4.90
C ASN A 159 -4.93 6.99 -6.04
N TRP A 160 -3.99 6.05 -6.14
CA TRP A 160 -2.92 6.08 -7.14
C TRP A 160 -2.45 4.69 -7.61
N LEU A 161 -2.84 3.61 -6.95
CA LEU A 161 -2.52 2.22 -7.31
C LEU A 161 -3.79 1.37 -7.45
N PRO A 162 -3.98 0.62 -8.55
CA PRO A 162 -5.07 -0.34 -8.67
C PRO A 162 -4.79 -1.58 -7.81
N THR A 163 -5.41 -1.67 -6.64
CA THR A 163 -5.13 -2.70 -5.62
C THR A 163 -6.41 -3.28 -5.05
N VAL A 164 -6.35 -4.42 -4.37
CA VAL A 164 -7.42 -4.81 -3.43
C VAL A 164 -7.11 -4.10 -2.12
N ASP A 165 -7.68 -2.91 -1.92
CA ASP A 165 -7.21 -1.99 -0.88
C ASP A 165 -7.80 -2.33 0.49
N HIS A 166 -7.39 -3.48 1.00
CA HIS A 166 -7.86 -4.12 2.22
C HIS A 166 -6.73 -4.86 2.94
N PRO A 167 -6.55 -4.73 4.28
CA PRO A 167 -5.47 -5.41 5.04
C PRO A 167 -5.42 -6.95 4.98
N TYR A 168 -6.46 -7.58 4.42
CA TYR A 168 -6.54 -9.02 4.21
C TYR A 168 -5.70 -9.44 3.01
N ASP A 169 -5.62 -8.59 1.99
CA ASP A 169 -4.88 -8.85 0.78
C ASP A 169 -3.41 -8.47 1.03
N LYS A 170 -2.53 -9.48 0.99
CA LYS A 170 -1.09 -9.30 1.12
C LYS A 170 -0.42 -9.94 -0.08
N ALA A 171 0.44 -9.18 -0.73
CA ALA A 171 1.16 -9.62 -1.90
C ALA A 171 2.60 -9.09 -1.84
N THR A 172 3.49 -9.77 -2.55
CA THR A 172 4.81 -9.22 -2.85
C THR A 172 4.66 -8.02 -3.79
N SER A 173 5.63 -7.10 -3.80
CA SER A 173 5.54 -5.92 -4.65
C SER A 173 6.86 -5.42 -5.20
N GLU A 174 6.80 -4.79 -6.37
CA GLU A 174 7.91 -4.11 -7.02
C GLU A 174 7.51 -2.68 -7.40
N PHE A 175 8.42 -1.72 -7.17
CA PHE A 175 8.27 -0.33 -7.57
C PHE A 175 9.44 0.04 -8.48
N MET A 176 9.12 0.27 -9.77
CA MET A 176 10.06 0.72 -10.80
C MET A 176 9.76 2.18 -11.14
N VAL A 177 10.50 3.09 -10.54
CA VAL A 177 10.21 4.53 -10.62
C VAL A 177 11.21 5.21 -11.53
N THR A 178 10.69 5.89 -12.55
CA THR A 178 11.48 6.75 -13.43
C THR A 178 11.24 8.21 -13.07
N ALA A 179 12.28 8.91 -12.62
CA ALA A 179 12.22 10.30 -12.15
C ALA A 179 13.45 11.11 -12.63
N PRO A 180 13.40 12.46 -12.60
CA PRO A 180 14.57 13.29 -12.92
C PRO A 180 15.82 12.93 -12.12
N LEU A 181 17.01 13.05 -12.72
CA LEU A 181 18.31 12.59 -12.15
C LEU A 181 18.63 13.14 -10.76
N LYS A 182 18.13 14.32 -10.40
CA LYS A 182 18.35 14.94 -9.08
C LYS A 182 17.75 14.11 -7.94
N TYR A 183 16.70 13.34 -8.22
CA TYR A 183 15.96 12.60 -7.22
C TYR A 183 16.64 11.30 -6.80
N GLN A 184 16.46 10.98 -5.52
CA GLN A 184 16.68 9.67 -4.96
C GLN A 184 15.32 9.04 -4.67
N VAL A 185 15.19 7.75 -4.98
CA VAL A 185 13.95 6.98 -4.79
C VAL A 185 14.18 5.91 -3.74
N VAL A 186 13.31 5.84 -2.74
CA VAL A 186 13.29 4.78 -1.72
C VAL A 186 11.89 4.15 -1.65
N SER A 187 11.86 2.83 -1.52
CA SER A 187 10.63 2.04 -1.32
C SER A 187 10.92 0.84 -0.42
N ASN A 188 9.91 -0.02 -0.21
CA ASN A 188 10.03 -1.24 0.58
C ASN A 188 11.03 -2.22 -0.05
N GLY A 189 11.60 -3.10 0.79
CA GLY A 189 12.49 -4.17 0.36
C GLY A 189 13.86 -3.67 -0.12
N LEU A 190 14.45 -4.39 -1.08
CA LEU A 190 15.82 -4.17 -1.56
C LEU A 190 15.84 -3.44 -2.89
N LYS A 191 16.87 -2.61 -3.10
CA LYS A 191 17.12 -1.95 -4.39
C LYS A 191 17.74 -2.98 -5.33
N VAL A 192 17.03 -3.29 -6.41
CA VAL A 192 17.44 -4.29 -7.41
C VAL A 192 18.23 -3.64 -8.53
N GLU A 193 17.80 -2.45 -8.96
CA GLU A 193 18.39 -1.76 -10.10
C GLU A 193 18.38 -0.24 -9.87
N GLU A 194 19.40 0.42 -10.38
CA GLU A 194 19.40 1.87 -10.60
C GLU A 194 20.12 2.17 -11.92
N SER A 195 19.41 2.76 -12.87
CA SER A 195 19.89 2.94 -14.26
C SER A 195 19.53 4.32 -14.78
N ASN A 196 20.50 5.01 -15.40
CA ASN A 196 20.20 6.22 -16.15
C ASN A 196 19.56 5.81 -17.49
N VAL A 197 18.32 6.24 -17.75
CA VAL A 197 17.52 5.80 -18.90
C VAL A 197 17.45 6.86 -20.02
N GLY A 198 18.33 7.84 -19.98
CA GLY A 198 18.38 8.96 -20.93
C GLY A 198 17.45 10.12 -20.57
N ASN A 199 17.48 11.19 -21.36
CA ASN A 199 16.63 12.38 -21.23
C ASN A 199 16.61 13.02 -19.82
N GLY A 200 17.70 12.91 -19.06
CA GLY A 200 17.77 13.43 -17.70
C GLY A 200 16.91 12.66 -16.69
N MET A 201 16.58 11.40 -16.98
CA MET A 201 15.79 10.52 -16.11
C MET A 201 16.59 9.31 -15.61
N ARG A 202 16.25 8.85 -14.41
CA ARG A 202 16.79 7.63 -13.78
C ARG A 202 15.65 6.70 -13.40
N LEU A 203 15.81 5.43 -13.75
CA LEU A 203 15.01 4.32 -13.26
C LEU A 203 15.62 3.83 -11.94
N THR A 204 14.79 3.64 -10.92
CA THR A 204 15.13 2.95 -9.68
C THR A 204 14.12 1.83 -9.44
N HIS A 205 14.58 0.61 -9.23
CA HIS A 205 13.75 -0.56 -8.99
C HIS A 205 13.95 -1.07 -7.57
N TRP A 206 12.86 -1.14 -6.81
CA TRP A 206 12.78 -1.75 -5.48
C TRP A 206 11.88 -2.98 -5.50
N LYS A 207 12.28 -4.03 -4.78
CA LYS A 207 11.54 -5.29 -4.67
C LYS A 207 11.32 -5.68 -3.21
N GLN A 208 10.05 -5.85 -2.85
CA GLN A 208 9.55 -6.39 -1.59
C GLN A 208 9.09 -7.84 -1.80
N SER A 209 9.90 -8.77 -1.30
CA SER A 209 9.72 -10.21 -1.44
C SER A 209 8.90 -10.83 -0.30
N VAL A 210 8.68 -10.09 0.80
CA VAL A 210 7.76 -10.51 1.87
C VAL A 210 6.36 -9.93 1.60
N PRO A 211 5.29 -10.75 1.56
CA PRO A 211 3.95 -10.23 1.33
C PRO A 211 3.49 -9.25 2.41
N ILE A 212 3.12 -8.04 1.99
CA ILE A 212 2.56 -7.00 2.86
C ILE A 212 1.27 -6.43 2.25
N ALA A 213 0.43 -5.84 3.09
CA ALA A 213 -0.79 -5.17 2.63
C ALA A 213 -0.44 -3.84 1.95
N CYS A 214 -1.25 -3.41 0.98
CA CYS A 214 -1.01 -2.20 0.19
C CYS A 214 -0.92 -0.89 1.01
N TRP A 215 -1.55 -0.83 2.19
CA TRP A 215 -1.40 0.33 3.07
C TRP A 215 0.03 0.49 3.63
N LEU A 216 0.82 -0.58 3.65
CA LEU A 216 2.23 -0.60 4.05
C LEU A 216 3.19 -0.29 2.90
N TYR A 217 2.69 -0.09 1.68
CA TYR A 217 3.53 0.32 0.57
C TYR A 217 4.05 1.74 0.81
N VAL A 218 5.35 1.91 0.65
CA VAL A 218 6.08 3.16 0.85
C VAL A 218 6.76 3.54 -0.45
N LEU A 219 6.60 4.79 -0.85
CA LEU A 219 7.37 5.44 -1.90
C LEU A 219 7.79 6.83 -1.41
N GLY A 220 9.10 7.08 -1.36
CA GLY A 220 9.68 8.39 -1.11
C GLY A 220 10.57 8.80 -2.27
N VAL A 221 10.33 9.98 -2.83
CA VAL A 221 11.12 10.55 -3.93
C VAL A 221 11.42 12.02 -3.62
N ALA A 222 12.68 12.31 -3.32
CA ALA A 222 13.17 13.65 -3.00
C ALA A 222 14.68 13.73 -3.27
N GLU A 223 15.26 14.91 -3.17
CA GLU A 223 16.73 15.07 -3.13
C GLU A 223 17.23 14.67 -1.74
N PHE A 224 17.31 13.36 -1.49
CA PHE A 224 17.74 12.79 -0.23
C PHE A 224 19.27 12.72 -0.13
N ALA A 225 19.79 13.01 1.06
CA ALA A 225 21.01 12.37 1.53
C ALA A 225 20.66 11.00 2.14
N MET A 226 21.44 9.98 1.79
CA MET A 226 21.31 8.63 2.34
C MET A 226 22.59 8.21 3.06
N GLN A 227 22.41 7.58 4.22
CA GLN A 227 23.48 6.91 4.95
C GLN A 227 23.09 5.45 5.20
N HIS A 228 24.00 4.54 4.85
CA HIS A 228 24.00 3.21 5.43
C HIS A 228 24.53 3.34 6.86
N VAL A 229 23.69 2.97 7.83
CA VAL A 229 23.98 3.16 9.26
C VAL A 229 24.74 1.96 9.81
N ASP A 230 24.22 0.76 9.59
CA ASP A 230 24.77 -0.50 10.08
C ASP A 230 24.04 -1.69 9.40
N ASP A 231 24.43 -2.91 9.73
CA ASP A 231 23.69 -4.14 9.47
C ASP A 231 23.17 -4.76 10.79
N PHE A 232 21.98 -5.34 10.72
CA PHE A 232 21.37 -6.12 11.80
C PHE A 232 20.90 -7.47 11.24
N ASP A 233 21.48 -8.57 11.70
CA ASP A 233 21.23 -9.92 11.18
C ASP A 233 21.33 -10.03 9.63
N GLY A 234 22.35 -9.36 9.07
CA GLY A 234 22.60 -9.30 7.62
C GLY A 234 21.62 -8.40 6.85
N LYS A 235 20.84 -7.57 7.55
CA LYS A 235 19.85 -6.67 6.96
C LYS A 235 20.30 -5.22 7.12
N PRO A 236 20.37 -4.45 6.02
CA PRO A 236 20.86 -3.08 6.08
C PRO A 236 19.88 -2.17 6.82
N ILE A 237 20.44 -1.32 7.68
CA ILE A 237 19.80 -0.17 8.30
C ILE A 237 20.22 1.08 7.52
N GLN A 238 19.25 1.86 7.09
CA GLN A 238 19.48 3.07 6.31
C GLN A 238 18.73 4.27 6.88
N THR A 239 19.29 5.45 6.70
CA THR A 239 18.65 6.74 6.99
C THR A 239 18.60 7.57 5.73
N TRP A 240 17.41 8.05 5.38
CA TRP A 240 17.11 8.87 4.20
C TRP A 240 16.50 10.18 4.67
N VAL A 241 17.22 11.28 4.51
CA VAL A 241 16.82 12.62 4.96
C VAL A 241 17.01 13.63 3.85
N TYR A 242 16.30 14.75 3.87
CA TYR A 242 16.54 15.80 2.88
C TYR A 242 18.00 16.24 2.94
N LYS A 243 18.59 16.56 1.78
CA LYS A 243 20.02 16.94 1.68
C LYS A 243 20.43 18.04 2.67
N GLN A 244 19.51 18.96 3.00
CA GLN A 244 19.70 20.05 3.96
C GLN A 244 19.77 19.57 5.42
N ASP A 245 19.07 18.49 5.76
CA ASP A 245 19.03 17.91 7.12
C ASP A 245 20.11 16.86 7.35
N ARG A 246 20.94 16.56 6.33
CA ARG A 246 21.93 15.48 6.34
C ARG A 246 22.69 15.32 7.66
N VAL A 247 23.27 16.40 8.17
CA VAL A 247 24.14 16.35 9.36
C VAL A 247 23.33 15.97 10.61
N ALA A 248 22.21 16.67 10.86
CA ALA A 248 21.37 16.43 12.03
C ALA A 248 20.65 15.08 11.93
N GLY A 249 20.02 14.79 10.78
CA GLY A 249 19.26 13.58 10.59
C GLY A 249 20.08 12.30 10.66
N PHE A 250 21.32 12.30 10.16
CA PHE A 250 22.23 11.15 10.32
C PHE A 250 22.64 10.93 11.78
N TYR A 251 22.85 12.01 12.54
CA TYR A 251 23.14 11.92 13.96
C TYR A 251 21.97 11.35 14.76
N ASP A 252 20.75 11.86 14.54
CA ASP A 252 19.56 11.49 15.31
C ASP A 252 19.18 10.00 15.19
N PHE A 253 19.41 9.40 14.01
CA PHE A 253 19.07 8.00 13.74
C PHE A 253 20.25 7.02 13.88
N ALA A 254 21.45 7.48 14.25
CA ALA A 254 22.65 6.63 14.26
C ALA A 254 22.57 5.46 15.26
N THR A 255 22.06 5.70 16.46
CA THR A 255 22.08 4.73 17.57
C THR A 255 20.73 4.04 17.85
N PRO A 256 19.59 4.75 17.93
CA PRO A 256 18.38 4.17 18.51
C PRO A 256 17.80 3.02 17.67
N THR A 257 18.01 3.04 16.35
CA THR A 257 17.39 2.06 15.45
C THR A 257 17.86 0.64 15.67
N LYS A 258 19.18 0.41 15.85
CA LYS A 258 19.71 -0.95 16.07
C LYS A 258 19.28 -1.52 17.42
N GLN A 259 19.25 -0.68 18.46
CA GLN A 259 18.83 -1.09 19.80
C GLN A 259 17.35 -1.51 19.83
N VAL A 260 16.49 -0.80 19.08
CA VAL A 260 15.08 -1.16 18.94
C VAL A 260 14.92 -2.50 18.21
N LEU A 261 15.67 -2.72 17.13
CA LEU A 261 15.66 -4.01 16.42
C LEU A 261 16.13 -5.17 17.29
N GLN A 262 17.21 -4.97 18.06
CA GLN A 262 17.73 -5.96 19.01
C GLN A 262 16.67 -6.32 20.05
N PHE A 263 16.08 -5.31 20.70
CA PHE A 263 15.06 -5.52 21.71
C PHE A 263 13.89 -6.37 21.18
N TYR A 264 13.27 -5.99 20.06
CA TYR A 264 12.16 -6.76 19.52
C TYR A 264 12.58 -8.16 19.05
N SER A 265 13.80 -8.32 18.56
CA SER A 265 14.31 -9.63 18.13
C SER A 265 14.50 -10.58 19.31
N ASP A 266 14.99 -10.07 20.45
CA ASP A 266 15.21 -10.86 21.66
C ASP A 266 13.91 -11.27 22.36
N TYR A 267 12.90 -10.40 22.34
CA TYR A 267 11.66 -10.59 23.13
C TYR A 267 10.44 -11.04 22.32
N VAL A 268 10.40 -10.79 21.01
CA VAL A 268 9.22 -11.07 20.17
C VAL A 268 9.56 -12.03 19.04
N GLY A 269 10.60 -11.74 18.28
CA GLY A 269 11.05 -12.57 17.16
C GLY A 269 11.82 -11.78 16.11
N PRO A 270 12.53 -12.47 15.20
CA PRO A 270 13.45 -11.84 14.26
C PRO A 270 12.71 -10.84 13.37
N PHE A 271 13.39 -9.72 13.05
CA PHE A 271 12.88 -8.77 12.07
C PHE A 271 12.61 -9.48 10.75
N ALA A 272 11.41 -9.35 10.18
CA ALA A 272 10.96 -10.22 9.08
C ALA A 272 11.33 -9.71 7.68
N TYR A 273 11.59 -8.41 7.51
CA TYR A 273 11.76 -7.77 6.20
C TYR A 273 13.21 -7.70 5.76
N GLU A 274 13.47 -7.29 4.52
CA GLU A 274 14.81 -7.34 3.94
C GLU A 274 15.71 -6.17 4.33
N LYS A 275 15.11 -5.05 4.76
CA LYS A 275 15.80 -3.80 5.09
C LYS A 275 14.96 -2.98 6.06
N LEU A 276 15.61 -2.22 6.95
CA LEU A 276 15.00 -1.11 7.66
C LEU A 276 15.52 0.23 7.11
N ALA A 277 14.61 1.13 6.73
CA ALA A 277 14.95 2.48 6.32
C ALA A 277 14.12 3.50 7.10
N ASN A 278 14.80 4.39 7.83
CA ASN A 278 14.20 5.60 8.36
C ASN A 278 14.14 6.63 7.23
N ILE A 279 12.95 7.17 6.95
CA ILE A 279 12.75 8.10 5.84
C ILE A 279 12.09 9.35 6.39
N GLN A 280 12.75 10.50 6.19
CA GLN A 280 12.13 11.79 6.43
C GLN A 280 11.07 12.05 5.35
N SER A 281 9.83 12.19 5.78
CA SER A 281 8.73 12.54 4.89
C SER A 281 8.51 14.05 4.82
N HIS A 282 7.74 14.48 3.82
CA HIS A 282 7.11 15.79 3.89
C HIS A 282 6.23 15.80 5.13
N SER A 283 6.39 16.81 5.99
CA SER A 283 5.55 16.96 7.17
C SER A 283 4.09 16.90 6.74
N ALA A 284 3.32 15.94 7.26
CA ALA A 284 1.88 16.06 7.23
C ALA A 284 1.53 17.23 8.15
N GLY A 285 1.50 18.44 7.57
CA GLY A 285 0.94 19.64 8.19
C GLY A 285 -0.54 19.71 7.91
#